data_AF-A0A2N2ZFZ1-F1
#
_entry.id   AF-A0A2N2ZFZ1-F1
#
_cell.length_a   1.000
_cell.length_b   1.000
_cell.length_c   1.000
_cell.angle_alpha   90.00
_cell.angle_beta   90.00
_cell.angle_gamma   90.00
#
_symmetry.space_group_name_H-M   'P 1'
#
loop_
_entity.id
_entity.type
_entity.pdbx_description
1 polymer ?
#
loop_
_entity_poly.entity_id
_entity_poly.type
_entity_poly.pdbx_seq_one_letter_code
_entity_poly.pdbx_strand_id
1 'polypeptide(L)'
;MGKIQSISDLEDAILLLKNKRLEEEKMLKEIFNQTYESIKPINIIKNIFREIVEPQNLKDSLVSTSVGLGLGYLSKILFQRIVKVPFKKFFGSALMLSVENLVAKYPEVVTTIANFFLNTFSKKSDKDDSKEVDYEDIHREVKTDPIDLETIY
;
A
#
# COMPACT_ATOMS: atom_id res chain seq x y z
N MET A 1 53.49 22.70 -12.30
CA MET A 1 54.01 23.64 -11.28
C MET A 1 55.52 23.60 -11.36
N GLY A 2 56.15 24.74 -11.66
CA GLY A 2 57.61 24.85 -11.73
C GLY A 2 58.24 24.58 -10.36
N LYS A 3 59.45 24.03 -10.36
CA LYS A 3 60.22 23.75 -9.15
C LYS A 3 60.53 25.09 -8.45
N ILE A 4 60.18 25.24 -7.17
CA ILE A 4 60.48 26.45 -6.37
C ILE A 4 62.00 26.52 -6.19
N GLN A 5 62.64 27.58 -6.71
CA GLN A 5 64.10 27.73 -6.67
C GLN A 5 64.55 28.98 -5.93
N SER A 6 63.66 29.97 -5.74
CA SER A 6 63.90 31.23 -5.03
C SER A 6 62.87 31.51 -3.93
N ILE A 7 63.22 32.39 -2.99
CA ILE A 7 62.30 32.90 -1.95
C ILE A 7 61.09 33.61 -2.60
N SER A 8 61.31 34.33 -3.70
CA SER A 8 60.23 34.98 -4.47
C SER A 8 59.23 33.95 -5.03
N ASP A 9 59.72 32.82 -5.56
CA ASP A 9 58.85 31.77 -6.10
C ASP A 9 57.98 31.15 -5.00
N LEU A 10 58.51 31.08 -3.77
CA LEU A 10 57.79 30.56 -2.62
C LEU A 10 56.67 31.52 -2.19
N GLU A 11 56.93 32.82 -2.18
CA GLU A 11 55.92 33.85 -1.86
C GLU A 11 54.78 33.85 -2.89
N ASP A 12 55.11 33.77 -4.18
CA ASP A 12 54.12 33.68 -5.26
C ASP A 12 53.30 32.39 -5.18
N ALA A 13 53.94 31.25 -4.87
CA ALA A 13 53.24 29.99 -4.66
C ALA A 13 52.31 30.05 -3.45
N ILE A 14 52.74 30.68 -2.35
CA ILE A 14 51.90 30.88 -1.16
C ILE A 14 50.69 31.76 -1.48
N LEU A 15 50.89 32.84 -2.23
CA LEU A 15 49.81 33.74 -2.65
C LEU A 15 48.79 33.01 -3.53
N LEU A 16 49.27 32.24 -4.52
CA LEU A 16 48.43 31.43 -5.39
C LEU A 16 47.63 30.40 -4.59
N LEU A 17 48.28 29.66 -3.69
CA LEU A 17 47.62 28.67 -2.85
C LEU A 17 46.60 29.28 -1.88
N LYS A 18 46.87 30.48 -1.34
CA LYS A 18 45.90 31.22 -0.52
C LYS A 18 44.66 31.60 -1.32
N ASN A 19 44.84 32.14 -2.52
CA ASN A 19 43.73 32.51 -3.40
C ASN A 19 42.90 31.28 -3.79
N LYS A 20 43.57 30.20 -4.17
CA LYS A 20 42.91 28.92 -4.50
C LYS A 20 42.11 28.39 -3.32
N ARG A 21 42.67 28.40 -2.12
CA ARG A 21 42.00 27.95 -0.90
C ARG A 21 40.75 28.79 -0.59
N LEU A 22 40.82 30.11 -0.76
CA LEU A 22 39.67 30.99 -0.55
C LEU A 22 38.54 30.72 -1.55
N GLU A 23 38.90 30.46 -2.80
CA GLU A 23 37.93 30.11 -3.85
C GLU A 23 37.27 28.75 -3.58
N GLU A 24 38.07 27.74 -3.23
CA GLU A 24 37.58 26.41 -2.83
C GLU A 24 36.67 26.48 -1.61
N GLU A 25 37.01 27.29 -0.60
CA GLU A 25 36.18 27.46 0.60
C GLU A 25 34.82 28.11 0.25
N LYS A 26 34.83 29.10 -0.65
CA LYS A 26 33.61 29.75 -1.11
C LYS A 26 32.72 28.76 -1.87
N MET A 27 33.30 28.01 -2.80
CA MET A 27 32.58 26.98 -3.57
C MET A 27 32.00 25.91 -2.65
N LEU A 28 32.75 25.45 -1.65
CA LEU A 28 32.31 24.44 -0.71
C LEU A 28 31.10 24.93 0.11
N LYS A 29 31.13 26.17 0.60
CA LYS A 29 30.00 26.78 1.31
C LYS A 29 28.76 26.89 0.43
N GLU A 30 28.94 27.23 -0.84
CA GLU A 30 27.83 27.34 -1.79
C GLU A 30 27.20 25.98 -2.08
N ILE A 31 28.01 24.95 -2.38
CA ILE A 31 27.53 23.57 -2.58
C ILE A 31 26.84 23.06 -1.31
N PHE A 32 27.41 23.31 -0.14
CA PHE A 32 26.81 22.91 1.13
C PHE A 32 25.45 23.57 1.32
N ASN A 33 25.32 24.88 1.10
CA ASN A 33 24.07 25.59 1.24
C ASN A 33 23.03 25.12 0.20
N GLN A 34 23.42 24.95 -1.06
CA GLN A 34 22.52 24.44 -2.11
C GLN A 34 22.03 23.03 -1.81
N THR A 35 22.93 22.15 -1.36
CA THR A 35 22.60 20.78 -0.97
C THR A 35 21.69 20.78 0.26
N TYR A 36 22.00 21.62 1.26
CA TYR A 36 21.17 21.78 2.44
C TYR A 36 19.76 22.24 2.08
N GLU A 37 19.62 23.24 1.21
CA GLU A 37 18.33 23.68 0.70
C GLU A 37 17.63 22.56 -0.09
N SER A 38 18.33 21.80 -0.93
CA SER A 38 17.71 20.76 -1.75
C SER A 38 17.21 19.55 -0.94
N ILE A 39 17.88 19.20 0.15
CA ILE A 39 17.45 18.10 1.03
C ILE A 39 16.34 18.50 2.01
N LYS A 40 16.00 19.80 2.11
CA LYS A 40 14.87 20.22 2.94
C LYS A 40 13.61 19.52 2.45
N PRO A 41 12.82 18.88 3.34
CA PRO A 41 11.62 18.15 2.95
C PRO A 41 10.65 19.00 2.11
N ILE A 42 10.55 20.30 2.41
CA ILE A 42 9.71 21.23 1.66
C ILE A 42 10.11 21.38 0.19
N ASN A 43 11.42 21.39 -0.11
CA ASN A 43 11.93 21.51 -1.47
C ASN A 43 11.83 20.19 -2.24
N ILE A 44 11.98 19.05 -1.55
CA ILE A 44 11.73 17.72 -2.11
C ILE A 44 10.26 17.59 -2.53
N ILE A 45 9.33 17.92 -1.63
CA ILE A 45 7.90 17.91 -1.92
C ILE A 45 7.59 18.85 -3.08
N LYS A 46 8.12 20.09 -3.06
CA LYS A 46 7.92 21.05 -4.14
C LYS A 46 8.44 20.55 -5.49
N ASN A 47 9.58 19.86 -5.52
CA ASN A 47 10.13 19.30 -6.75
C ASN A 47 9.27 18.14 -7.29
N ILE A 48 8.83 17.24 -6.40
CA ILE A 48 7.88 16.16 -6.74
C ILE A 48 6.58 16.76 -7.32
N PHE A 49 6.03 17.81 -6.69
CA PHE A 49 4.82 18.46 -7.21
C PHE A 49 5.04 19.14 -8.58
N ARG A 50 6.20 19.77 -8.82
CA ARG A 50 6.53 20.33 -10.15
C ARG A 50 6.65 19.22 -11.20
N GLU A 51 7.37 18.15 -10.89
CA GLU A 51 7.58 17.01 -11.79
C GLU A 51 6.29 16.22 -12.07
N ILE A 52 5.31 16.22 -11.17
CA ILE A 52 4.01 15.56 -11.41
C ILE A 52 3.06 16.44 -12.26
N VAL A 53 3.25 17.76 -12.27
CA VAL A 53 2.40 18.67 -13.06
C VAL A 53 2.74 18.64 -14.55
N GLU A 54 3.96 18.28 -14.93
CA GLU A 54 4.45 18.29 -16.32
C GLU A 54 3.94 17.12 -17.20
N PRO A 55 3.91 15.84 -16.75
CA PRO A 55 3.37 14.74 -17.54
C PRO A 55 1.90 14.45 -17.19
N GLN A 56 1.02 14.46 -18.19
CA GLN A 56 -0.41 14.15 -18.02
C GLN A 56 -0.66 12.78 -17.35
N ASN A 57 0.20 11.80 -17.59
CA ASN A 57 0.07 10.43 -17.06
C ASN A 57 0.29 10.31 -15.54
N LEU A 58 1.02 11.24 -14.91
CA LEU A 58 1.29 11.17 -13.46
C LEU A 58 0.21 11.84 -12.61
N LYS A 59 -0.65 12.65 -13.22
CA LYS A 59 -1.77 13.31 -12.52
C LYS A 59 -2.79 12.28 -12.05
N ASP A 60 -3.13 11.33 -12.91
CA ASP A 60 -4.12 10.29 -12.60
C ASP A 60 -3.63 9.34 -11.51
N SER A 61 -2.34 8.97 -11.52
CA SER A 61 -1.75 8.13 -10.48
C SER A 61 -1.62 8.86 -9.14
N LEU A 62 -1.29 10.15 -9.13
CA LEU A 62 -1.24 10.94 -7.90
C LEU A 62 -2.64 11.17 -7.32
N VAL A 63 -3.64 11.50 -8.15
CA VAL A 63 -5.03 11.69 -7.70
C VAL A 63 -5.57 10.38 -7.13
N SER A 64 -5.42 9.26 -7.84
CA SER A 64 -5.85 7.95 -7.33
C SER A 64 -5.12 7.55 -6.05
N THR A 65 -3.81 7.80 -5.94
CA THR A 65 -3.03 7.51 -4.72
C THR A 65 -3.44 8.40 -3.55
N SER A 66 -3.62 9.70 -3.77
CA SER A 66 -4.03 10.64 -2.71
C SER A 66 -5.47 10.43 -2.28
N VAL A 67 -6.37 10.07 -3.20
CA VAL A 67 -7.72 9.60 -2.88
C VAL A 67 -7.67 8.29 -2.09
N GLY A 68 -6.82 7.32 -2.49
CA GLY A 68 -6.67 6.06 -1.76
C GLY A 68 -6.10 6.23 -0.36
N LEU A 69 -5.10 7.10 -0.20
CA LEU A 69 -4.51 7.45 1.09
C LEU A 69 -5.48 8.26 1.96
N GLY A 70 -6.18 9.23 1.38
CA GLY A 70 -7.20 10.04 2.06
C GLY A 70 -8.37 9.18 2.52
N LEU A 71 -8.92 8.35 1.63
CA LEU A 71 -9.99 7.41 1.94
C LEU A 71 -9.55 6.35 2.95
N GLY A 72 -8.33 5.81 2.81
CA GLY A 72 -7.75 4.87 3.77
C GLY A 72 -7.53 5.48 5.15
N TYR A 73 -7.08 6.73 5.21
CA TYR A 73 -6.91 7.47 6.47
C TYR A 73 -8.25 7.82 7.12
N LEU A 74 -9.23 8.28 6.35
CA LEU A 74 -10.60 8.50 6.81
C LEU A 74 -11.25 7.19 7.29
N SER A 75 -11.07 6.10 6.55
CA SER A 75 -11.49 4.76 6.95
C SER A 75 -10.83 4.38 8.29
N LYS A 76 -9.51 4.54 8.42
CA LYS A 76 -8.80 4.27 9.67
C LYS A 76 -9.32 5.12 10.84
N ILE A 77 -9.64 6.40 10.61
CA ILE A 77 -10.24 7.27 11.62
C ILE A 77 -11.64 6.77 12.03
N LEU A 78 -12.50 6.47 11.07
CA LEU A 78 -13.86 5.99 11.28
C LEU A 78 -13.88 4.63 12.01
N PHE A 79 -12.97 3.72 11.64
CA PHE A 79 -12.93 2.35 12.17
C PHE A 79 -12.08 2.20 13.44
N GLN A 80 -10.97 2.93 13.60
CA GLN A 80 -10.06 2.76 14.75
C GLN A 80 -10.14 3.87 15.80
N ARG A 81 -10.49 5.12 15.43
CA ARG A 81 -10.39 6.29 16.35
C ARG A 81 -11.74 6.81 16.84
N ILE A 82 -12.82 6.64 16.08
CA ILE A 82 -14.16 7.20 16.38
C ILE A 82 -15.09 6.22 17.12
N VAL A 83 -14.72 4.94 17.27
CA VAL A 83 -15.59 3.93 17.89
C VAL A 83 -15.61 4.01 19.43
N LYS A 84 -15.91 5.19 19.98
CA LYS A 84 -16.70 5.34 21.21
C LYS A 84 -18.14 5.78 20.92
N VAL A 85 -18.44 6.20 19.69
CA VAL A 85 -19.78 6.63 19.26
C VAL A 85 -20.36 5.58 18.32
N PRO A 86 -21.62 5.14 18.49
CA PRO A 86 -22.18 4.02 17.73
C PRO A 86 -22.62 4.48 16.34
N PHE A 87 -21.68 4.83 15.46
CA PHE A 87 -21.94 5.19 14.06
C PHE A 87 -22.75 4.11 13.32
N LYS A 88 -22.55 2.83 13.70
CA LYS A 88 -23.39 1.70 13.27
C LYS A 88 -24.88 1.91 13.56
N LYS A 89 -25.23 2.53 14.69
CA LYS A 89 -26.63 2.85 15.03
C LYS A 89 -27.16 4.00 14.18
N PHE A 90 -26.37 5.03 13.92
CA PHE A 90 -26.81 6.14 13.06
C PHE A 90 -27.07 5.68 11.62
N PHE A 91 -26.14 4.93 11.04
CA PHE A 91 -26.33 4.33 9.71
C PHE A 91 -27.46 3.32 9.69
N GLY A 92 -27.59 2.49 10.74
CA GLY A 92 -28.70 1.57 10.89
C GLY A 92 -30.06 2.27 10.93
N SER A 93 -30.20 3.33 11.73
CA SER A 93 -31.43 4.12 11.83
C SER A 93 -31.74 4.88 10.53
N ALA A 94 -30.74 5.47 9.88
CA ALA A 94 -30.95 6.15 8.60
C ALA A 94 -31.36 5.20 7.47
N LEU A 95 -30.76 4.00 7.43
CA LEU A 95 -31.13 2.94 6.51
C LEU A 95 -32.54 2.44 6.81
N MET A 96 -32.86 2.18 8.08
CA MET A 96 -34.18 1.72 8.53
C MET A 96 -35.27 2.72 8.16
N LEU A 97 -35.06 4.02 8.42
CA LEU A 97 -36.01 5.07 8.02
C LEU A 97 -36.17 5.16 6.49
N SER A 98 -35.09 4.98 5.73
CA SER A 98 -35.18 4.95 4.26
C SER A 98 -35.96 3.73 3.77
N VAL A 99 -35.71 2.56 4.34
CA VAL A 99 -36.43 1.33 4.01
C VAL A 99 -37.89 1.44 4.43
N GLU A 100 -38.21 1.94 5.61
CA GLU A 100 -39.58 2.15 6.10
C GLU A 100 -40.35 3.11 5.18
N ASN A 101 -39.74 4.22 4.78
CA ASN A 101 -40.34 5.17 3.84
C ASN A 101 -40.59 4.54 2.46
N LEU A 102 -39.69 3.66 2.00
CA LEU A 102 -39.84 2.94 0.74
C LEU A 102 -40.89 1.83 0.84
N VAL A 103 -40.97 1.09 1.95
CA VAL A 103 -41.99 0.08 2.21
C VAL A 103 -43.37 0.72 2.26
N ALA A 104 -43.50 1.86 2.95
CA ALA A 104 -44.77 2.57 3.07
C ALA A 104 -45.31 3.09 1.73
N LYS A 105 -44.41 3.43 0.79
CA LYS A 105 -44.78 4.00 -0.51
C LYS A 105 -44.84 2.96 -1.64
N TYR A 106 -44.00 1.94 -1.58
CA TYR A 106 -43.82 0.92 -2.63
C TYR A 106 -43.48 -0.45 -2.04
N PRO A 107 -44.44 -1.15 -1.43
CA PRO A 107 -44.20 -2.43 -0.77
C PRO A 107 -43.68 -3.52 -1.72
N GLU A 108 -44.14 -3.54 -2.98
CA GLU A 108 -43.72 -4.54 -3.99
C GLU A 108 -42.25 -4.42 -4.40
N VAL A 109 -41.70 -3.20 -4.40
CA VAL A 109 -40.29 -2.97 -4.75
C VAL A 109 -39.38 -3.52 -3.66
N VAL A 110 -39.75 -3.35 -2.39
CA VAL A 110 -38.95 -3.82 -1.27
C VAL A 110 -38.96 -5.35 -1.17
N THR A 111 -40.09 -6.01 -1.41
CA THR A 111 -40.16 -7.48 -1.44
C THR A 111 -39.35 -8.07 -2.59
N THR A 112 -39.33 -7.41 -3.76
CA THR A 112 -38.50 -7.82 -4.90
C THR A 112 -37.01 -7.72 -4.58
N ILE A 113 -36.59 -6.59 -4.00
CA ILE A 113 -35.21 -6.37 -3.58
C ILE A 113 -34.82 -7.37 -2.48
N ALA A 114 -35.67 -7.59 -1.49
CA ALA A 114 -35.44 -8.55 -0.42
C ALA A 114 -35.29 -9.98 -0.97
N ASN A 115 -36.17 -10.40 -1.88
CA ASN A 115 -36.10 -11.70 -2.53
C ASN A 115 -34.83 -11.84 -3.39
N PHE A 116 -34.39 -10.77 -4.05
CA PHE A 116 -33.14 -10.76 -4.80
C PHE A 116 -31.91 -10.95 -3.89
N PHE A 117 -31.85 -10.24 -2.76
CA PHE A 117 -30.75 -10.37 -1.80
C PHE A 117 -30.77 -11.73 -1.09
N LEU A 118 -31.94 -12.21 -0.67
CA LEU A 118 -32.10 -13.54 -0.08
C LEU A 118 -31.72 -14.63 -1.07
N ASN A 119 -32.15 -14.57 -2.33
CA ASN A 119 -31.75 -15.54 -3.35
C ASN A 119 -30.25 -15.50 -3.67
N THR A 120 -29.64 -14.30 -3.61
CA THR A 120 -28.20 -14.13 -3.84
C THR A 120 -27.36 -14.67 -2.68
N PHE A 121 -27.82 -14.52 -1.43
CA PHE A 121 -27.11 -15.01 -0.24
C PHE A 121 -27.45 -16.46 0.13
N SER A 122 -28.64 -16.96 -0.21
CA SER A 122 -29.07 -18.33 0.10
C SER A 122 -28.62 -19.38 -0.92
N LYS A 123 -27.96 -19.01 -2.03
CA LYS A 123 -27.44 -19.94 -3.04
C LYS A 123 -26.21 -20.75 -2.60
N LYS A 124 -26.02 -20.96 -1.29
CA LYS A 124 -24.97 -21.83 -0.75
C LYS A 124 -25.43 -22.61 0.47
N SER A 125 -26.39 -23.50 0.27
CA SER A 125 -26.56 -24.69 1.12
C SER A 125 -27.42 -25.76 0.42
N ASP A 126 -26.95 -26.30 -0.70
CA ASP A 126 -27.26 -27.68 -1.09
C ASP A 126 -25.94 -28.45 -1.08
N LYS A 127 -25.67 -29.09 0.06
CA LYS A 127 -24.96 -30.38 0.11
C LYS A 127 -26.08 -31.35 0.47
N ASP A 128 -26.80 -31.85 -0.53
CA ASP A 128 -26.65 -33.22 -1.04
C ASP A 128 -26.84 -34.26 0.06
N ASP A 129 -28.11 -34.52 0.40
CA ASP A 129 -28.54 -35.81 0.95
C ASP A 129 -29.03 -36.67 -0.22
N SER A 130 -28.53 -37.91 -0.27
CA SER A 130 -28.99 -39.06 -1.07
C SER A 130 -28.33 -39.29 -2.45
N LYS A 131 -27.13 -39.89 -2.44
CA LYS A 131 -26.79 -40.92 -3.43
C LYS A 131 -26.42 -42.23 -2.73
N GLU A 132 -27.35 -43.15 -2.83
CA GLU A 132 -27.26 -44.59 -2.62
C GLU A 132 -25.98 -45.14 -3.28
N VAL A 133 -25.09 -45.76 -2.48
CA VAL A 133 -23.98 -46.56 -2.99
C VAL A 133 -24.07 -47.91 -2.31
N ASP A 134 -24.43 -48.90 -3.12
CA ASP A 134 -24.53 -50.31 -2.81
C ASP A 134 -23.16 -50.85 -2.38
N TYR A 135 -23.06 -51.45 -1.19
CA TYR A 135 -21.82 -52.04 -0.70
C TYR A 135 -21.76 -53.52 -1.07
N GLU A 136 -21.11 -53.82 -2.20
CA GLU A 136 -20.59 -55.16 -2.47
C GLU A 136 -19.29 -55.38 -1.69
N ASP A 137 -19.29 -56.50 -0.97
CA ASP A 137 -18.37 -56.97 0.04
C ASP A 137 -17.08 -57.51 -0.60
N ILE A 138 -15.91 -56.96 -0.28
CA ILE A 138 -14.63 -57.59 -0.66
C ILE A 138 -13.56 -57.37 0.42
N HIS A 139 -13.48 -58.32 1.35
CA HIS A 139 -12.30 -58.55 2.16
C HIS A 139 -11.09 -58.86 1.26
N ARG A 140 -10.01 -58.09 1.39
CA ARG A 140 -8.69 -58.45 0.83
C ARG A 140 -7.70 -58.58 1.99
N GLU A 141 -7.31 -59.81 2.28
CA GLU A 141 -6.24 -60.15 3.22
C GLU A 141 -4.92 -59.52 2.78
N VAL A 142 -4.22 -58.87 3.72
CA VAL A 142 -2.85 -58.40 3.53
C VAL A 142 -1.91 -59.53 3.96
N LYS A 143 -1.31 -60.20 2.97
CA LYS A 143 -0.25 -61.19 3.20
C LYS A 143 1.09 -60.46 3.36
N THR A 144 1.72 -60.61 4.53
CA THR A 144 3.09 -60.17 4.80
C THR A 144 4.05 -61.34 4.61
N ASP A 145 4.95 -61.25 3.64
CA ASP A 145 6.10 -62.17 3.54
C ASP A 145 7.34 -61.52 4.21
N PRO A 146 8.19 -62.28 4.92
CA PRO A 146 9.31 -61.74 5.68
C PRO A 146 10.47 -61.25 4.79
N ILE A 147 11.18 -60.23 5.27
CA ILE A 147 12.32 -59.59 4.60
C ILE A 147 13.59 -60.39 4.92
N ASP A 148 14.29 -60.90 3.90
CA ASP A 148 15.61 -61.54 4.03
C ASP A 148 16.70 -60.51 4.34
N LEU A 149 17.46 -60.74 5.40
CA LEU A 149 18.49 -59.82 5.94
C LEU A 149 19.90 -60.03 5.33
N GLU A 150 20.05 -60.78 4.25
CA GLU A 150 21.38 -61.14 3.71
C GLU A 150 21.93 -60.13 2.66
N THR A 151 21.18 -59.08 2.31
CA THR A 151 21.63 -58.09 1.31
C THR A 151 22.29 -56.84 1.89
N ILE A 152 22.58 -56.83 3.19
CA ILE A 152 23.29 -55.74 3.86
C ILE A 152 24.62 -56.25 4.40
N TYR A 153 25.58 -56.50 3.51
CA TYR A 153 27.02 -56.34 3.73
C TYR A 153 27.73 -56.07 2.41
#